data_AF-A0A2H0BWA2-F1
#
_entry.id   AF-A0A2H0BWA2-F1
#
_cell.length_a   1.000
_cell.length_b   1.000
_cell.length_c   1.000
_cell.angle_alpha   90.00
_cell.angle_beta   90.00
_cell.angle_gamma   90.00
#
_symmetry.space_group_name_H-M   'P 1'
#
loop_
_entity.id
_entity.type
_entity.pdbx_description
1 polymer ?
#
loop_
_entity_poly.entity_id
_entity_poly.type
_entity_poly.pdbx_seq_one_letter_code
_entity_poly.pdbx_strand_id
1 'polypeptide(L)'
;MNSIRIIPLGGSDDVTRNMYGYEYRQSGTVTDILLVDCGIGFPDASMQGVDYIIPDISYLEDKLDKIRGLVLTHGHMDHIGALKYIAPLLKNPPLYGTRLTAALAEANMREFGLPNIVKVVDNDQKLNLGPFKVSFVHVTHSIPDAANLVIETPIGKFYHGSDYKFDWSPIDGRPTEVNKIVAAAGNNGFLCLLSDCVRSENSGYTLSERIIDKHLYQELQQTEGKLIFATFSSNISRIQQAVNAAVKNNRLFCFLGRSMRNNVEVAKRLKYLQYPKHSEVKENMLGNIPDNKLVLIVTGSQGEPNSVLARIANEDHRRVTTTSKDRIIISADPIPGNETSVNSIINAFSSRETEVVYTDIHDSMHVSGHGSQGDIALMLGLTKPKYSIPIGGEHKQMAQYKKIAIGIGLNPKSIFIPKGGDTVTFDQEGKAYIDTPIDLHDVIVDGYGIGDIDSNVLNDRQQLSQEGFVNVVISSNNITLITRGFIFHGEKESKVLFDEARSIVASLLNKQNGDYKELKSRITKQLKQFFYEKTGRNPLILPVIIQNKV
;
A
#
# COMPACT_ATOMS: atom_id res chain seq x y z
N MET A 1 36.96 6.06 -7.31
CA MET A 1 36.20 6.66 -8.42
C MET A 1 34.85 7.12 -7.89
N ASN A 2 34.25 8.14 -8.52
CA ASN A 2 32.92 8.61 -8.11
C ASN A 2 31.83 7.73 -8.74
N SER A 3 30.69 7.57 -8.07
CA SER A 3 29.56 6.82 -8.61
C SER A 3 28.23 7.24 -8.00
N ILE A 4 27.14 6.87 -8.67
CA ILE A 4 25.77 6.91 -8.13
C ILE A 4 25.28 5.47 -8.00
N ARG A 5 24.77 5.09 -6.84
CA ARG A 5 24.13 3.80 -6.60
C ARG A 5 22.64 4.02 -6.33
N ILE A 6 21.81 3.33 -7.09
CA ILE A 6 20.36 3.29 -6.90
C ILE A 6 20.03 2.12 -5.98
N ILE A 7 19.30 2.41 -4.91
CA ILE A 7 19.01 1.49 -3.83
C ILE A 7 17.50 1.43 -3.65
N PRO A 8 16.84 0.30 -3.95
CA PRO A 8 15.44 0.12 -3.60
C PRO A 8 15.35 -0.23 -2.11
N LEU A 9 14.68 0.60 -1.30
CA LEU A 9 14.37 0.32 0.10
C LEU A 9 12.94 -0.24 0.26
N GLY A 10 12.12 -0.07 -0.79
CA GLY A 10 10.82 -0.68 -1.01
C GLY A 10 10.33 -0.35 -2.43
N GLY A 11 9.25 -0.98 -2.90
CA GLY A 11 8.79 -0.86 -4.29
C GLY A 11 9.62 -1.68 -5.30
N SER A 12 10.56 -2.50 -4.84
CA SER A 12 11.26 -3.50 -5.66
C SER A 12 10.61 -4.85 -5.45
N ASP A 13 9.91 -5.33 -6.47
CA ASP A 13 9.14 -6.58 -6.53
C ASP A 13 7.71 -6.50 -5.96
N ASP A 14 7.26 -5.30 -5.57
CA ASP A 14 5.87 -5.00 -5.25
C ASP A 14 5.43 -3.65 -5.84
N VAL A 15 4.13 -3.40 -5.80
CA VAL A 15 3.51 -2.14 -6.27
C VAL A 15 3.55 -1.05 -5.19
N THR A 16 3.71 -1.45 -3.93
CA THR A 16 3.54 -0.57 -2.75
C THR A 16 4.87 -0.28 -2.06
N ARG A 17 4.86 0.37 -0.88
CA ARG A 17 6.08 0.67 -0.10
C ARG A 17 7.16 1.42 -0.87
N ASN A 18 6.79 2.26 -1.83
CA ASN A 18 7.76 2.92 -2.69
C ASN A 18 8.72 3.78 -1.85
N MET A 19 10.02 3.47 -1.94
CA MET A 19 11.10 4.23 -1.32
C MET A 19 12.43 3.91 -2.01
N TYR A 20 13.06 4.91 -2.63
CA TYR A 20 14.31 4.75 -3.37
C TYR A 20 15.40 5.69 -2.86
N GLY A 21 16.62 5.17 -2.74
CA GLY A 21 17.83 5.92 -2.41
C GLY A 21 18.71 6.15 -3.63
N TYR A 22 19.15 7.39 -3.80
CA TYR A 22 20.24 7.78 -4.71
C TYR A 22 21.45 8.07 -3.84
N GLU A 23 22.38 7.12 -3.78
CA GLU A 23 23.60 7.23 -2.99
C GLU A 23 24.75 7.73 -3.86
N TYR A 24 25.31 8.89 -3.52
CA TYR A 24 26.50 9.41 -4.15
C TYR A 24 27.74 8.96 -3.38
N ARG A 25 28.67 8.34 -4.12
CA ARG A 25 29.97 7.92 -3.60
C ARG A 25 31.06 8.79 -4.19
N GLN A 26 31.84 9.42 -3.34
CA GLN A 26 33.06 10.12 -3.73
C GLN A 26 34.27 9.25 -3.34
N SER A 27 35.11 8.91 -4.33
CA SER A 27 36.27 8.05 -4.11
C SER A 27 35.95 6.71 -3.40
N GLY A 28 34.76 6.15 -3.65
CA GLY A 28 34.31 4.89 -3.04
C GLY A 28 33.65 5.02 -1.66
N THR A 29 33.60 6.23 -1.08
CA THR A 29 32.95 6.48 0.21
C THR A 29 31.61 7.20 0.01
N VAL A 30 30.59 6.80 0.77
CA VAL A 30 29.28 7.45 0.75
C VAL A 30 29.37 8.86 1.35
N THR A 31 28.96 9.87 0.58
CA THR A 31 28.99 11.27 1.03
C THR A 31 27.59 11.87 1.15
N ASP A 32 26.67 11.46 0.30
CA ASP A 32 25.34 12.07 0.20
C ASP A 32 24.31 11.03 -0.25
N ILE A 33 23.11 11.11 0.32
CA ILE A 33 21.97 10.28 -0.06
C ILE A 33 20.76 11.18 -0.28
N LEU A 34 20.10 11.01 -1.43
CA LEU A 34 18.78 11.56 -1.71
C LEU A 34 17.75 10.43 -1.63
N LEU A 35 16.68 10.63 -0.88
CA LEU A 35 15.56 9.68 -0.80
C LEU A 35 14.39 10.18 -1.65
N VAL A 36 13.68 9.25 -2.28
CA VAL A 36 12.47 9.51 -3.06
C VAL A 36 11.35 8.62 -2.53
N ASP A 37 10.25 9.23 -2.13
CA ASP A 37 9.05 8.61 -1.52
C ASP A 37 9.30 7.82 -0.21
N CYS A 38 8.22 7.46 0.46
CA CYS A 38 8.16 6.75 1.73
C CYS A 38 6.76 6.15 1.96
N GLY A 39 6.45 5.11 1.20
CA GLY A 39 5.14 4.47 1.16
C GLY A 39 4.85 3.42 2.23
N ILE A 40 3.57 3.15 2.48
CA ILE A 40 3.13 1.89 3.12
C ILE A 40 2.80 0.82 2.06
N GLY A 41 2.82 -0.43 2.50
CA GLY A 41 2.24 -1.58 1.81
C GLY A 41 1.17 -2.23 2.65
N PHE A 42 0.44 -3.14 2.02
CA PHE A 42 -0.65 -3.87 2.64
C PHE A 42 -0.21 -5.32 2.93
N PRO A 43 -0.61 -5.88 4.07
CA PRO A 43 -0.33 -7.28 4.40
C PRO A 43 -1.05 -8.23 3.46
N ASP A 44 -0.44 -9.38 3.20
CA ASP A 44 -1.11 -10.49 2.55
C ASP A 44 -1.99 -11.29 3.54
N ALA A 45 -2.74 -12.26 3.03
CA ALA A 45 -3.64 -13.09 3.84
C ALA A 45 -2.93 -13.95 4.91
N SER A 46 -1.62 -14.16 4.81
CA SER A 46 -0.82 -14.91 5.79
C SER A 46 -0.38 -14.04 6.97
N MET A 47 -0.27 -12.73 6.79
CA MET A 47 0.18 -11.76 7.80
C MET A 47 -0.95 -11.36 8.76
N GLN A 48 -1.45 -12.33 9.52
CA GLN A 48 -2.59 -12.12 10.41
C GLN A 48 -2.33 -11.08 11.51
N GLY A 49 -3.24 -10.12 11.63
CA GLY A 49 -3.18 -9.04 12.62
C GLY A 49 -2.15 -7.95 12.30
N VAL A 50 -1.56 -7.97 11.10
CA VAL A 50 -0.74 -6.86 10.61
C VAL A 50 -1.64 -5.76 10.05
N ASP A 51 -1.33 -4.50 10.34
CA ASP A 51 -2.05 -3.36 9.77
C ASP A 51 -1.40 -2.89 8.46
N TYR A 52 -0.07 -2.72 8.47
CA TYR A 52 0.71 -2.22 7.34
C TYR A 52 2.10 -2.86 7.29
N ILE A 53 2.70 -2.84 6.12
CA ILE A 53 4.14 -3.10 5.93
C ILE A 53 4.81 -1.80 5.49
N ILE A 54 6.04 -1.54 5.93
CA ILE A 54 6.80 -0.33 5.58
C ILE A 54 8.20 -0.67 5.02
N PRO A 55 8.86 0.26 4.32
CA PRO A 55 10.23 0.09 3.84
C PRO A 55 11.22 -0.25 4.96
N ASP A 56 12.20 -1.11 4.64
CA ASP A 56 13.32 -1.40 5.52
C ASP A 56 14.41 -0.35 5.32
N ILE A 57 14.67 0.43 6.39
CA ILE A 57 15.66 1.50 6.40
C ILE A 57 16.94 1.12 7.16
N SER A 58 17.11 -0.14 7.56
CA SER A 58 18.31 -0.63 8.28
C SER A 58 19.60 -0.26 7.56
N TYR A 59 19.59 -0.28 6.22
CA TYR A 59 20.70 0.16 5.39
C TYR A 59 21.15 1.61 5.65
N LEU A 60 20.26 2.48 6.14
CA LEU A 60 20.51 3.91 6.34
C LEU A 60 20.97 4.25 7.78
N GLU A 61 20.92 3.32 8.73
CA GLU A 61 21.15 3.59 10.16
C GLU A 61 22.52 4.22 10.45
N ASP A 62 23.56 3.77 9.75
CA ASP A 62 24.94 4.27 9.84
C ASP A 62 25.24 5.44 8.87
N LYS A 63 24.23 5.91 8.12
CA LYS A 63 24.36 6.94 7.07
C LYS A 63 23.40 8.11 7.25
N LEU A 64 22.76 8.23 8.41
CA LEU A 64 21.74 9.27 8.67
C LEU A 64 22.24 10.70 8.43
N ASP A 65 23.52 10.98 8.69
CA ASP A 65 24.14 12.30 8.46
C ASP A 65 24.43 12.59 6.97
N LYS A 66 24.33 11.57 6.11
CA LYS A 66 24.50 11.68 4.65
C LYS A 66 23.19 12.02 3.94
N ILE A 67 22.04 11.84 4.60
CA ILE A 67 20.72 12.11 4.00
C ILE A 67 20.55 13.62 3.80
N ARG A 68 20.38 14.04 2.54
CA ARG A 68 20.22 15.45 2.17
C ARG A 68 18.78 15.90 2.09
N GLY A 69 17.85 14.97 1.91
CA GLY A 69 16.43 15.22 1.91
C GLY A 69 15.65 14.01 1.40
N LEU A 70 14.34 14.07 1.61
CA LEU A 70 13.38 13.10 1.12
C LEU A 70 12.36 13.84 0.25
N VAL A 71 12.26 13.46 -1.01
CA VAL A 71 11.43 14.11 -2.02
C VAL A 71 10.22 13.24 -2.33
N LEU A 72 9.03 13.82 -2.27
CA LEU A 72 7.76 13.14 -2.45
C LEU A 72 7.19 13.43 -3.84
N THR A 73 6.90 12.39 -4.60
CA THR A 73 6.38 12.48 -5.97
C THR A 73 4.90 12.84 -5.97
N HIS A 74 4.11 12.19 -5.12
CA HIS A 74 2.67 12.43 -5.00
C HIS A 74 2.09 11.96 -3.65
N GLY A 75 0.84 12.31 -3.37
CA GLY A 75 0.19 12.14 -2.07
C GLY A 75 -0.52 10.81 -1.81
N HIS A 76 -0.19 9.72 -2.51
CA HIS A 76 -0.76 8.40 -2.22
C HIS A 76 -0.09 7.71 -1.03
N MET A 77 -0.81 6.83 -0.36
CA MET A 77 -0.34 6.18 0.87
C MET A 77 0.86 5.27 0.64
N ASP A 78 0.96 4.66 -0.51
CA ASP A 78 2.11 3.89 -1.00
C ASP A 78 3.30 4.77 -1.45
N HIS A 79 3.22 6.10 -1.28
CA HIS A 79 4.33 7.05 -1.48
C HIS A 79 4.60 7.96 -0.28
N ILE A 80 3.61 8.23 0.59
CA ILE A 80 3.77 9.09 1.77
C ILE A 80 3.39 8.44 3.10
N GLY A 81 2.72 7.29 3.06
CA GLY A 81 2.03 6.74 4.21
C GLY A 81 2.94 6.25 5.33
N ALA A 82 4.20 5.94 5.03
CA ALA A 82 5.17 5.46 6.01
C ALA A 82 5.98 6.60 6.65
N LEU A 83 5.82 7.84 6.18
CA LEU A 83 6.52 9.00 6.75
C LEU A 83 6.34 9.12 8.26
N LYS A 84 5.13 8.84 8.76
CA LYS A 84 4.80 8.88 10.19
C LYS A 84 5.61 7.88 11.04
N TYR A 85 6.10 6.80 10.44
CA TYR A 85 6.93 5.78 11.08
C TYR A 85 8.42 6.01 10.82
N ILE A 86 8.79 6.29 9.56
CA ILE A 86 10.17 6.32 9.09
C ILE A 86 10.85 7.68 9.30
N ALA A 87 10.14 8.80 9.13
CA ALA A 87 10.77 10.12 9.25
C ALA A 87 11.44 10.35 10.63
N PRO A 88 10.83 9.95 11.77
CA PRO A 88 11.49 10.01 13.08
C PRO A 88 12.78 9.18 13.16
N LEU A 89 12.76 7.96 12.60
CA LEU A 89 13.93 7.06 12.58
C LEU A 89 15.07 7.64 11.74
N LEU A 90 14.74 8.39 10.68
CA LEU A 90 15.70 9.11 9.85
C LEU A 90 16.17 10.45 10.47
N LYS A 91 15.82 10.73 11.73
CA LYS A 91 16.08 12.01 12.42
C LYS A 91 15.44 13.22 11.74
N ASN A 92 14.27 13.02 11.13
CA ASN A 92 13.43 14.04 10.48
C ASN A 92 14.21 14.86 9.42
N PRO A 93 14.67 14.22 8.33
CA PRO A 93 15.34 14.94 7.26
C PRO A 93 14.38 15.95 6.60
N PRO A 94 14.89 16.98 5.91
CA PRO A 94 14.04 17.91 5.17
C PRO A 94 13.17 17.15 4.15
N LEU A 95 11.85 17.31 4.25
CA LEU A 95 10.87 16.72 3.34
C LEU A 95 10.46 17.75 2.29
N TYR A 96 10.27 17.31 1.04
CA TYR A 96 9.90 18.17 -0.08
C TYR A 96 8.77 17.55 -0.89
N GLY A 97 7.82 18.34 -1.38
CA GLY A 97 6.78 17.84 -2.27
C GLY A 97 5.97 18.97 -2.90
N THR A 98 5.15 18.63 -3.89
CA THR A 98 4.18 19.57 -4.48
C THR A 98 3.11 19.97 -3.45
N ARG A 99 2.34 21.02 -3.74
CA ARG A 99 1.47 21.67 -2.76
C ARG A 99 0.42 20.72 -2.16
N LEU A 100 -0.24 19.90 -2.97
CA LEU A 100 -1.18 18.90 -2.46
C LEU A 100 -0.45 17.79 -1.70
N THR A 101 0.63 17.25 -2.27
CA THR A 101 1.45 16.18 -1.69
C THR A 101 1.96 16.54 -0.30
N ALA A 102 2.56 17.73 -0.15
CA ALA A 102 3.05 18.21 1.13
C ALA A 102 1.94 18.31 2.18
N ALA A 103 0.77 18.84 1.81
CA ALA A 103 -0.33 19.00 2.75
C ALA A 103 -0.98 17.66 3.16
N LEU A 104 -1.02 16.67 2.27
CA LEU A 104 -1.49 15.33 2.57
C LEU A 104 -0.47 14.56 3.43
N ALA A 105 0.82 14.68 3.13
CA ALA A 105 1.89 14.14 3.98
C ALA A 105 1.84 14.72 5.40
N GLU A 106 1.67 16.04 5.53
CA GLU A 106 1.48 16.67 6.84
C GLU A 106 0.20 16.24 7.54
N ALA A 107 -0.90 16.00 6.81
CA ALA A 107 -2.12 15.47 7.40
C ALA A 107 -1.91 14.05 7.96
N ASN A 108 -1.23 13.19 7.20
CA ASN A 108 -0.85 11.84 7.61
C ASN A 108 0.08 11.83 8.83
N MET A 109 1.10 12.69 8.85
CA MET A 109 2.06 12.79 9.95
C MET A 109 1.45 13.38 11.23
N ARG A 110 0.51 14.34 11.11
CA ARG A 110 -0.16 14.96 12.26
C ARG A 110 -0.99 13.99 13.09
N GLU A 111 -1.48 12.90 12.50
CA GLU A 111 -2.18 11.84 13.25
C GLU A 111 -1.28 11.19 14.33
N PHE A 112 0.04 11.30 14.18
CA PHE A 112 1.06 10.79 15.11
C PHE A 112 1.75 11.91 15.90
N GLY A 113 1.21 13.13 15.87
CA GLY A 113 1.76 14.27 16.62
C GLY A 113 3.09 14.81 16.09
N LEU A 114 3.48 14.44 14.87
CA LEU A 114 4.73 14.90 14.25
C LEU A 114 4.59 16.34 13.70
N PRO A 115 5.68 17.13 13.73
CA PRO A 115 5.66 18.51 13.25
C PRO A 115 5.46 18.61 11.73
N ASN A 116 4.88 19.72 11.29
CA ASN A 116 4.78 20.08 9.87
C ASN A 116 6.16 20.45 9.32
N ILE A 117 6.78 19.55 8.57
CA ILE A 117 8.16 19.70 8.08
C ILE A 117 8.28 19.60 6.56
N VAL A 118 7.15 19.47 5.82
CA VAL A 118 7.19 19.28 4.37
C VAL A 118 7.22 20.62 3.66
N LYS A 119 8.35 20.92 3.02
CA LYS A 119 8.53 22.13 2.23
C LYS A 119 7.81 21.97 0.88
N VAL A 120 6.92 22.89 0.58
CA VAL A 120 6.27 22.97 -0.73
C VAL A 120 7.31 23.40 -1.76
N VAL A 121 7.35 22.68 -2.88
CA VAL A 121 8.22 22.97 -4.01
C VAL A 121 7.36 23.18 -5.24
N ASP A 122 7.51 24.33 -5.87
CA ASP A 122 6.85 24.61 -7.14
C ASP A 122 7.56 23.85 -8.27
N ASN A 123 6.81 23.48 -9.31
CA ASN A 123 7.34 22.66 -10.40
C ASN A 123 8.60 23.26 -11.05
N ASP A 124 8.71 24.59 -11.12
CA ASP A 124 9.82 25.27 -11.79
C ASP A 124 11.02 25.53 -10.86
N GLN A 125 10.89 25.22 -9.58
CA GLN A 125 11.98 25.35 -8.62
C GLN A 125 12.97 24.19 -8.77
N LYS A 126 14.27 24.50 -8.74
CA LYS A 126 15.34 23.52 -8.59
C LYS A 126 15.81 23.46 -7.15
N LEU A 127 15.77 22.27 -6.54
CA LEU A 127 16.35 22.00 -5.23
C LEU A 127 17.83 21.63 -5.39
N ASN A 128 18.68 22.19 -4.54
CA ASN A 128 20.08 21.77 -4.42
C ASN A 128 20.25 21.02 -3.10
N LEU A 129 20.47 19.71 -3.17
CA LEU A 129 20.58 18.81 -2.03
C LEU A 129 21.95 18.13 -2.10
N GLY A 130 23.02 18.81 -1.67
CA GLY A 130 24.39 18.34 -1.88
C GLY A 130 24.72 18.23 -3.37
N PRO A 131 25.15 17.06 -3.90
CA PRO A 131 25.46 16.85 -5.31
C PRO A 131 24.22 16.71 -6.20
N PHE A 132 23.02 16.62 -5.62
CA PHE A 132 21.77 16.41 -6.34
C PHE A 132 21.09 17.74 -6.67
N LYS A 133 20.82 17.98 -7.96
CA LYS A 133 19.87 19.02 -8.39
C LYS A 133 18.57 18.36 -8.79
N VAL A 134 17.51 18.63 -8.04
CA VAL A 134 16.20 17.99 -8.23
C VAL A 134 15.19 19.01 -8.73
N SER A 135 14.50 18.67 -9.82
CA SER A 135 13.36 19.46 -10.31
C SER A 135 12.18 18.56 -10.61
N PHE A 136 10.98 19.10 -10.41
CA PHE A 136 9.72 18.39 -10.57
C PHE A 136 9.17 18.57 -11.99
N VAL A 137 8.54 17.53 -12.50
CA VAL A 137 7.83 17.52 -13.78
C VAL A 137 6.42 17.03 -13.51
N HIS A 138 5.44 17.89 -13.73
CA HIS A 138 4.04 17.51 -13.53
C HIS A 138 3.65 16.39 -14.49
N VAL A 139 3.03 15.35 -13.95
CA VAL A 139 2.47 14.24 -14.69
C VAL A 139 1.02 14.00 -14.26
N THR A 140 0.20 13.52 -15.19
CA THR A 140 -1.14 13.07 -14.85
C THR A 140 -1.09 11.71 -14.17
N HIS A 141 -1.83 11.58 -13.07
CA HIS A 141 -2.04 10.34 -12.32
C HIS A 141 -3.46 10.38 -11.72
N SER A 142 -3.81 9.44 -10.84
CA SER A 142 -5.11 9.43 -10.15
C SER A 142 -5.22 10.43 -8.98
N ILE A 143 -4.16 11.18 -8.68
CA ILE A 143 -4.18 12.32 -7.75
C ILE A 143 -3.62 13.58 -8.44
N PRO A 144 -4.21 14.77 -8.20
CA PRO A 144 -3.64 16.02 -8.68
C PRO A 144 -2.24 16.27 -8.12
N ASP A 145 -1.48 17.16 -8.78
CA ASP A 145 -0.16 17.59 -8.31
C ASP A 145 0.90 16.47 -8.24
N ALA A 146 0.63 15.32 -8.89
CA ALA A 146 1.62 14.26 -9.07
C ALA A 146 2.78 14.75 -9.95
N ALA A 147 3.99 14.32 -9.61
CA ALA A 147 5.19 14.76 -10.28
C ALA A 147 6.26 13.68 -10.36
N ASN A 148 6.90 13.61 -11.51
CA ASN A 148 8.14 12.88 -11.71
C ASN A 148 9.34 13.79 -11.44
N LEU A 149 10.51 13.19 -11.19
CA LEU A 149 11.71 13.95 -10.82
C LEU A 149 12.78 13.86 -11.89
N VAL A 150 13.34 15.01 -12.24
CA VAL A 150 14.64 15.11 -12.91
C VAL A 150 15.70 15.30 -11.84
N ILE A 151 16.63 14.36 -11.74
CA ILE A 151 17.71 14.34 -10.75
C ILE A 151 19.03 14.45 -11.50
N GLU A 152 19.62 15.64 -11.50
CA GLU A 152 20.94 15.88 -12.08
C GLU A 152 22.02 15.61 -11.01
N THR A 153 23.05 14.86 -11.41
CA THR A 153 24.19 14.50 -10.56
C THR A 153 25.51 14.74 -11.32
N PRO A 154 26.68 14.70 -10.65
CA PRO A 154 27.97 14.76 -11.34
C PRO A 154 28.20 13.61 -12.35
N ILE A 155 27.48 12.48 -12.21
CA ILE A 155 27.62 11.29 -13.06
C ILE A 155 26.71 11.36 -14.29
N GLY A 156 25.54 12.00 -14.15
CA GLY A 156 24.55 12.12 -15.21
C GLY A 156 23.17 12.51 -14.71
N LYS A 157 22.23 12.60 -15.65
CA LYS A 157 20.82 12.95 -15.40
C LYS A 157 19.98 11.69 -15.25
N PHE A 158 19.22 11.59 -14.18
CA PHE A 158 18.26 10.52 -13.94
C PHE A 158 16.85 11.08 -14.07
N TYR A 159 15.95 10.30 -14.65
CA TYR A 159 14.52 10.56 -14.62
C TYR A 159 13.88 9.53 -13.70
N HIS A 160 13.37 9.98 -12.55
CA HIS A 160 12.57 9.16 -11.66
C HIS A 160 11.11 9.31 -12.09
N GLY A 161 10.71 8.45 -13.02
CA GLY A 161 9.34 8.28 -13.45
C GLY A 161 8.58 7.40 -12.47
N SER A 162 8.08 8.00 -11.39
CA SER A 162 7.15 7.33 -10.47
C SER A 162 5.82 7.13 -11.18
N ASP A 163 4.69 7.24 -10.50
CA ASP A 163 3.39 6.87 -11.04
C ASP A 163 2.89 7.90 -12.05
N TYR A 164 2.54 7.44 -13.25
CA TYR A 164 2.00 8.31 -14.29
C TYR A 164 1.09 7.56 -15.25
N LYS A 165 0.22 8.33 -15.92
CA LYS A 165 -0.34 8.03 -17.24
C LYS A 165 -0.22 9.27 -18.12
N PHE A 166 -0.53 9.17 -19.41
CA PHE A 166 -0.73 10.36 -20.25
C PHE A 166 -2.22 10.62 -20.48
N ASP A 167 -2.83 11.40 -19.58
CA ASP A 167 -4.18 11.91 -19.76
C ASP A 167 -4.12 13.30 -20.44
N TRP A 168 -4.66 13.37 -21.66
CA TRP A 168 -4.71 14.61 -22.44
C TRP A 168 -5.91 15.50 -22.12
N SER A 169 -6.85 15.00 -21.29
CA SER A 169 -8.02 15.74 -20.81
C SER A 169 -8.30 15.47 -19.33
N PRO A 170 -7.31 15.69 -18.44
CA PRO A 170 -7.46 15.39 -17.02
C PRO A 170 -8.48 16.33 -16.36
N ILE A 171 -9.04 15.89 -15.23
CA ILE A 171 -10.14 16.59 -14.54
C ILE A 171 -9.75 17.98 -14.03
N ASP A 172 -8.50 18.15 -13.61
CA ASP A 172 -7.95 19.43 -13.16
C ASP A 172 -7.48 20.33 -14.31
N GLY A 173 -7.59 19.86 -15.56
CA GLY A 173 -7.17 20.59 -16.76
C GLY A 173 -5.66 20.73 -16.93
N ARG A 174 -4.84 20.01 -16.16
CA ARG A 174 -3.37 20.08 -16.21
C ARG A 174 -2.82 18.80 -16.83
N PRO A 175 -2.51 18.76 -18.14
CA PRO A 175 -1.88 17.59 -18.74
C PRO A 175 -0.42 17.43 -18.27
N THR A 176 0.17 16.27 -18.54
CA THR A 176 1.60 16.01 -18.32
C THR A 176 2.47 17.04 -19.06
N GLU A 177 3.52 17.54 -18.40
CA GLU A 177 4.47 18.52 -18.94
C GLU A 177 5.46 17.90 -19.96
N VAL A 178 4.95 17.38 -21.08
CA VAL A 178 5.75 16.71 -22.13
C VAL A 178 6.92 17.58 -22.59
N ASN A 179 6.70 18.88 -22.78
CA ASN A 179 7.76 19.81 -23.21
C ASN A 179 8.91 19.89 -22.19
N LYS A 180 8.62 19.79 -20.90
CA LYS A 180 9.61 19.83 -19.83
C LYS A 180 10.43 18.55 -19.79
N ILE A 181 9.79 17.39 -20.02
CA ILE A 181 10.48 16.09 -20.16
C ILE A 181 11.49 16.16 -21.30
N VAL A 182 11.04 16.58 -22.49
CA VAL A 182 11.89 16.65 -23.69
C VAL A 182 13.00 17.68 -23.54
N ALA A 183 12.71 18.86 -22.97
CA ALA A 183 13.71 19.88 -22.70
C ALA A 183 14.77 19.39 -21.70
N ALA A 184 14.36 18.69 -20.64
CA ALA A 184 15.27 18.12 -19.66
C ALA A 184 16.11 16.96 -20.24
N ALA A 185 15.53 16.14 -21.13
CA ALA A 185 16.27 15.10 -21.86
C ALA A 185 17.35 15.73 -22.77
N GLY A 186 16.94 16.70 -23.59
CA GLY A 186 17.79 17.29 -24.63
C GLY A 186 18.21 16.27 -25.69
N ASN A 187 19.29 16.55 -26.42
CA ASN A 187 19.77 15.64 -27.47
C ASN A 187 20.39 14.35 -26.91
N ASN A 188 20.96 14.41 -25.71
CA ASN A 188 21.71 13.31 -25.11
C ASN A 188 20.84 12.35 -24.26
N GLY A 189 19.57 12.68 -24.05
CA GLY A 189 18.67 11.90 -23.22
C GLY A 189 19.05 11.89 -21.73
N PHE A 190 18.44 10.97 -20.99
CA PHE A 190 18.78 10.67 -19.61
C PHE A 190 19.81 9.53 -19.51
N LEU A 191 20.67 9.57 -18.50
CA LEU A 191 21.56 8.44 -18.18
C LEU A 191 20.73 7.22 -17.79
N CYS A 192 19.72 7.41 -16.93
CA CYS A 192 18.81 6.35 -16.56
C CYS A 192 17.37 6.85 -16.36
N LEU A 193 16.41 6.06 -16.84
CA LEU A 193 14.99 6.17 -16.51
C LEU A 193 14.62 5.07 -15.51
N LEU A 194 14.17 5.46 -14.33
CA LEU A 194 13.33 4.61 -13.49
C LEU A 194 11.88 4.86 -13.91
N SER A 195 11.09 3.84 -14.23
CA SER A 195 9.70 4.02 -14.70
C SER A 195 8.73 3.06 -14.05
N ASP A 196 7.58 3.58 -13.61
CA ASP A 196 6.36 2.82 -13.35
C ASP A 196 6.13 1.77 -14.44
N CYS A 197 5.83 0.54 -14.02
CA CYS A 197 5.52 -0.60 -14.86
C CYS A 197 4.21 -1.32 -14.51
N VAL A 198 3.40 -0.83 -13.56
CA VAL A 198 2.20 -1.50 -13.00
C VAL A 198 1.30 -2.07 -14.10
N ARG A 199 1.10 -1.31 -15.19
CA ARG A 199 0.21 -1.67 -16.32
C ARG A 199 0.94 -2.04 -17.60
N SER A 200 2.19 -2.48 -17.51
CA SER A 200 2.95 -2.98 -18.65
C SER A 200 2.29 -4.18 -19.35
N GLU A 201 1.45 -4.95 -18.65
CA GLU A 201 0.67 -6.06 -19.21
C GLU A 201 -0.54 -5.60 -20.03
N ASN A 202 -0.99 -4.36 -19.85
CA ASN A 202 -2.16 -3.81 -20.53
C ASN A 202 -1.77 -3.15 -21.86
N SER A 203 -2.37 -3.61 -22.96
CA SER A 203 -2.13 -3.04 -24.29
C SER A 203 -2.74 -1.65 -24.46
N GLY A 204 -2.21 -0.89 -25.42
CA GLY A 204 -2.77 0.42 -25.79
C GLY A 204 -2.44 1.51 -24.77
N TYR A 205 -3.31 2.52 -24.67
CA TYR A 205 -3.16 3.65 -23.75
C TYR A 205 -4.21 3.57 -22.66
N THR A 206 -3.86 4.03 -21.46
CA THR A 206 -4.83 4.20 -20.39
C THR A 206 -5.79 5.32 -20.77
N LEU A 207 -7.10 5.10 -20.55
CA LEU A 207 -8.13 6.09 -20.87
C LEU A 207 -8.01 7.34 -20.00
N SER A 208 -8.63 8.43 -20.46
CA SER A 208 -8.77 9.66 -19.67
C SER A 208 -9.77 9.46 -18.52
N GLU A 209 -9.51 10.08 -17.36
CA GLU A 209 -10.47 10.13 -16.24
C GLU A 209 -11.83 10.71 -16.66
N ARG A 210 -11.85 11.58 -17.68
CA ARG A 210 -13.05 12.27 -18.17
C ARG A 210 -14.16 11.31 -18.64
N ILE A 211 -13.84 10.08 -19.02
CA ILE A 211 -14.85 9.09 -19.40
C ILE A 211 -15.82 8.80 -18.24
N ILE A 212 -15.33 8.88 -17.00
CA ILE A 212 -16.10 8.55 -15.79
C ILE A 212 -17.18 9.59 -15.51
N ASP A 213 -16.98 10.87 -15.87
CA ASP A 213 -17.98 11.93 -15.66
C ASP A 213 -19.32 11.58 -16.32
N LYS A 214 -19.26 11.06 -17.54
CA LYS A 214 -20.46 10.71 -18.32
C LYS A 214 -21.17 9.52 -17.69
N HIS A 215 -20.43 8.47 -17.35
CA HIS A 215 -21.03 7.24 -16.83
C HIS A 215 -21.58 7.46 -15.42
N LEU A 216 -20.82 8.10 -14.53
CA LEU A 216 -21.29 8.39 -13.18
C LEU A 216 -22.54 9.29 -13.17
N TYR A 217 -22.62 10.24 -14.12
CA TYR A 217 -23.83 11.03 -14.31
C TYR A 217 -25.03 10.16 -14.73
N GLN A 218 -24.84 9.22 -15.66
CA GLN A 218 -25.89 8.30 -16.14
C GLN A 218 -26.34 7.32 -15.05
N GLU A 219 -25.40 6.74 -14.30
CA GLU A 219 -25.68 5.86 -13.17
C GLU A 219 -26.57 6.55 -12.12
N LEU A 220 -26.25 7.80 -11.77
CA LEU A 220 -27.06 8.59 -10.84
C LEU A 220 -28.48 8.91 -11.35
N GLN A 221 -28.68 9.03 -12.67
CA GLN A 221 -30.00 9.23 -13.25
C GLN A 221 -30.88 7.99 -13.15
N GLN A 222 -30.27 6.81 -13.24
CA GLN A 222 -30.97 5.52 -13.19
C GLN A 222 -31.21 5.01 -11.76
N THR A 223 -30.46 5.51 -10.78
CA THR A 223 -30.57 5.06 -9.38
C THR A 223 -31.86 5.59 -8.74
N GLU A 224 -32.77 4.72 -8.33
CA GLU A 224 -34.03 5.12 -7.67
C GLU A 224 -33.83 5.58 -6.22
N GLY A 225 -32.97 4.88 -5.48
CA GLY A 225 -32.63 5.15 -4.08
C GLY A 225 -31.36 6.02 -3.95
N LYS A 226 -30.61 5.80 -2.87
CA LYS A 226 -29.34 6.49 -2.66
C LYS A 226 -28.22 5.80 -3.44
N LEU A 227 -27.24 6.60 -3.85
CA LEU A 227 -26.03 6.08 -4.47
C LEU A 227 -24.90 6.08 -3.45
N ILE A 228 -24.21 4.94 -3.28
CA ILE A 228 -23.01 4.84 -2.46
C ILE A 228 -21.81 4.67 -3.38
N PHE A 229 -20.93 5.66 -3.39
CA PHE A 229 -19.74 5.72 -4.23
C PHE A 229 -18.49 5.47 -3.38
N ALA A 230 -17.89 4.29 -3.54
CA ALA A 230 -16.67 3.89 -2.84
C ALA A 230 -15.44 4.14 -3.71
N THR A 231 -14.44 4.83 -3.15
CA THR A 231 -13.14 5.07 -3.80
C THR A 231 -12.04 5.33 -2.76
N PHE A 232 -10.80 5.40 -3.21
CA PHE A 232 -9.67 5.77 -2.36
C PHE A 232 -9.80 7.22 -1.89
N SER A 233 -9.57 7.45 -0.59
CA SER A 233 -9.62 8.80 0.00
C SER A 233 -8.60 9.79 -0.59
N SER A 234 -7.56 9.29 -1.24
CA SER A 234 -6.51 10.09 -1.88
C SER A 234 -6.83 10.42 -3.36
N ASN A 235 -7.81 9.75 -3.98
CA ASN A 235 -8.18 10.02 -5.37
C ASN A 235 -9.11 11.26 -5.45
N ILE A 236 -8.51 12.44 -5.25
CA ILE A 236 -9.21 13.73 -5.22
C ILE A 236 -9.93 14.01 -6.55
N SER A 237 -9.34 13.58 -7.67
CA SER A 237 -9.95 13.70 -8.99
C SER A 237 -11.28 12.94 -9.05
N ARG A 238 -11.30 11.66 -8.66
CA ARG A 238 -12.53 10.85 -8.64
C ARG A 238 -13.57 11.38 -7.66
N ILE A 239 -13.13 11.89 -6.51
CA ILE A 239 -14.01 12.55 -5.54
C ILE A 239 -14.67 13.79 -6.16
N GLN A 240 -13.92 14.62 -6.89
CA GLN A 240 -14.46 15.78 -7.60
C GLN A 240 -15.49 15.37 -8.65
N GLN A 241 -15.26 14.28 -9.39
CA GLN A 241 -16.22 13.75 -10.37
C GLN A 241 -17.51 13.29 -9.69
N ALA A 242 -17.41 12.56 -8.57
CA ALA A 242 -18.58 12.11 -7.81
C ALA A 242 -19.40 13.29 -7.28
N VAL A 243 -18.73 14.33 -6.78
CA VAL A 243 -19.40 15.57 -6.34
C VAL A 243 -20.06 16.28 -7.51
N ASN A 244 -19.37 16.43 -8.65
CA ASN A 244 -19.91 17.07 -9.84
C ASN A 244 -21.16 16.35 -10.34
N ALA A 245 -21.12 15.02 -10.38
CA ALA A 245 -22.23 14.20 -10.82
C ALA A 245 -23.43 14.29 -9.86
N ALA A 246 -23.19 14.33 -8.53
CA ALA A 246 -24.23 14.55 -7.53
C ALA A 246 -24.93 15.91 -7.71
N VAL A 247 -24.14 16.99 -7.79
CA VAL A 247 -24.63 18.37 -7.97
C VAL A 247 -25.42 18.50 -9.27
N LYS A 248 -24.90 17.96 -10.38
CA LYS A 248 -25.56 18.02 -11.70
C LYS A 248 -26.89 17.25 -11.74
N ASN A 249 -27.04 16.22 -10.90
CA ASN A 249 -28.29 15.48 -10.73
C ASN A 249 -29.20 16.05 -9.62
N ASN A 250 -28.91 17.24 -9.08
CA ASN A 250 -29.66 17.86 -7.99
C ASN A 250 -29.79 16.94 -6.76
N ARG A 251 -28.71 16.22 -6.45
CA ARG A 251 -28.56 15.41 -5.24
C ARG A 251 -27.58 16.07 -4.27
N LEU A 252 -27.85 15.88 -2.98
CA LEU A 252 -26.94 16.23 -1.90
C LEU A 252 -25.94 15.09 -1.69
N PHE A 253 -24.75 15.41 -1.20
CA PHE A 253 -23.72 14.39 -0.93
C PHE A 253 -23.14 14.49 0.48
N CYS A 254 -22.61 13.37 0.97
CA CYS A 254 -21.96 13.28 2.27
C CYS A 254 -20.66 12.48 2.17
N PHE A 255 -19.57 13.01 2.73
CA PHE A 255 -18.31 12.28 2.88
C PHE A 255 -18.29 11.44 4.16
N LEU A 256 -18.05 10.14 4.02
CA LEU A 256 -17.98 9.20 5.14
C LEU A 256 -16.60 8.57 5.22
N GLY A 257 -16.08 8.47 6.44
CA GLY A 257 -14.74 7.96 6.73
C GLY A 257 -13.79 9.06 7.19
N ARG A 258 -12.94 8.75 8.17
CA ARG A 258 -12.02 9.73 8.77
C ARG A 258 -10.99 10.22 7.75
N SER A 259 -10.32 9.30 7.06
CA SER A 259 -9.32 9.62 6.02
C SER A 259 -9.94 10.41 4.86
N MET A 260 -11.13 10.02 4.39
CA MET A 260 -11.88 10.77 3.38
C MET A 260 -12.11 12.23 3.80
N ARG A 261 -12.65 12.47 5.00
CA ARG A 261 -12.88 13.84 5.49
C ARG A 261 -11.58 14.63 5.65
N ASN A 262 -10.52 14.02 6.17
CA ASN A 262 -9.22 14.68 6.34
C ASN A 262 -8.66 15.16 4.99
N ASN A 263 -8.65 14.28 3.97
CA ASN A 263 -8.12 14.59 2.64
C ASN A 263 -9.01 15.61 1.91
N VAL A 264 -10.33 15.47 2.01
CA VAL A 264 -11.31 16.42 1.46
C VAL A 264 -11.10 17.82 2.03
N GLU A 265 -10.91 17.96 3.34
CA GLU A 265 -10.66 19.27 3.97
C GLU A 265 -9.35 19.91 3.50
N VAL A 266 -8.28 19.10 3.33
CA VAL A 266 -7.02 19.56 2.73
C VAL A 266 -7.24 20.03 1.29
N ALA A 267 -7.90 19.21 0.47
CA ALA A 267 -8.15 19.51 -0.94
C ALA A 267 -9.03 20.77 -1.13
N LYS A 268 -10.08 20.94 -0.31
CA LYS A 268 -10.93 22.15 -0.29
C LYS A 268 -10.13 23.40 0.04
N ARG A 269 -9.34 23.35 1.12
CA ARG A 269 -8.53 24.49 1.57
C ARG A 269 -7.55 24.94 0.48
N LEU A 270 -6.98 23.98 -0.26
CA LEU A 270 -6.04 24.23 -1.34
C LEU A 270 -6.70 24.45 -2.72
N LYS A 271 -8.03 24.34 -2.81
CA LYS A 271 -8.86 24.48 -4.02
C LYS A 271 -8.68 23.37 -5.08
N TYR A 272 -8.17 22.19 -4.69
CA TYR A 272 -8.18 20.99 -5.54
C TYR A 272 -9.55 20.30 -5.56
N LEU A 273 -10.44 20.61 -4.61
CA LEU A 273 -11.81 20.13 -4.57
C LEU A 273 -12.77 21.32 -4.38
N GLN A 274 -13.74 21.47 -5.28
CA GLN A 274 -14.63 22.63 -5.35
C GLN A 274 -16.07 22.20 -5.59
N TYR A 275 -17.00 22.81 -4.85
CA TYR A 275 -18.43 22.59 -4.98
C TYR A 275 -19.25 23.65 -4.23
N PRO A 276 -20.55 23.81 -4.54
CA PRO A 276 -21.44 24.68 -3.78
C PRO A 276 -21.59 24.22 -2.32
N LYS A 277 -21.44 25.10 -1.34
CA LYS A 277 -21.49 24.70 0.09
C LYS A 277 -22.80 24.01 0.50
N HIS A 278 -23.91 24.36 -0.14
CA HIS A 278 -25.24 23.80 0.19
C HIS A 278 -25.46 22.38 -0.36
N SER A 279 -24.59 21.86 -1.22
CA SER A 279 -24.71 20.50 -1.75
C SER A 279 -24.09 19.44 -0.83
N GLU A 280 -23.21 19.83 0.09
CA GLU A 280 -22.65 18.94 1.11
C GLU A 280 -23.56 18.89 2.34
N VAL A 281 -23.89 17.68 2.82
CA VAL A 281 -24.64 17.45 4.05
C VAL A 281 -23.80 16.69 5.08
N LYS A 282 -24.13 16.89 6.35
CA LYS A 282 -23.48 16.18 7.46
C LYS A 282 -24.13 14.82 7.70
N GLU A 283 -23.33 13.87 8.18
CA GLU A 283 -23.77 12.50 8.44
C GLU A 283 -24.98 12.41 9.39
N ASN A 284 -25.11 13.31 10.36
CA ASN A 284 -26.24 13.34 11.29
C ASN A 284 -27.57 13.80 10.67
N MET A 285 -27.53 14.37 9.45
CA MET A 285 -28.73 14.83 8.73
C MET A 285 -29.27 13.79 7.75
N LEU A 286 -28.55 12.69 7.51
CA LEU A 286 -28.87 11.71 6.46
C LEU A 286 -30.30 11.15 6.61
N GLY A 287 -30.74 10.83 7.83
CA GLY A 287 -32.09 10.30 8.07
C GLY A 287 -33.25 11.26 7.77
N ASN A 288 -32.95 12.55 7.54
CA ASN A 288 -33.96 13.57 7.22
C ASN A 288 -34.05 13.88 5.72
N ILE A 289 -33.23 13.22 4.89
CA ILE A 289 -33.15 13.49 3.46
C ILE A 289 -33.67 12.26 2.70
N PRO A 290 -34.54 12.42 1.69
CA PRO A 290 -34.97 11.31 0.87
C PRO A 290 -33.78 10.59 0.19
N ASP A 291 -33.78 9.25 0.20
CA ASP A 291 -32.68 8.44 -0.35
C ASP A 291 -32.35 8.80 -1.80
N ASN A 292 -33.36 9.03 -2.64
CA ASN A 292 -33.20 9.44 -4.04
C ASN A 292 -32.55 10.83 -4.24
N LYS A 293 -32.29 11.56 -3.15
CA LYS A 293 -31.56 12.83 -3.13
C LYS A 293 -30.17 12.71 -2.54
N LEU A 294 -29.70 11.50 -2.21
CA LEU A 294 -28.42 11.28 -1.54
C LEU A 294 -27.38 10.59 -2.43
N VAL A 295 -26.14 11.06 -2.29
CA VAL A 295 -24.91 10.40 -2.74
C VAL A 295 -23.95 10.30 -1.56
N LEU A 296 -23.54 9.09 -1.19
CA LEU A 296 -22.60 8.85 -0.10
C LEU A 296 -21.23 8.54 -0.69
N ILE A 297 -20.23 9.38 -0.44
CA ILE A 297 -18.85 9.16 -0.92
C ILE A 297 -18.05 8.57 0.24
N VAL A 298 -17.61 7.31 0.08
CA VAL A 298 -17.15 6.48 1.20
C VAL A 298 -15.77 5.88 0.93
N THR A 299 -15.05 5.55 2.01
CA THR A 299 -13.85 4.70 1.96
C THR A 299 -14.23 3.22 2.03
N GLY A 300 -13.24 2.34 1.81
CA GLY A 300 -13.43 0.89 1.94
C GLY A 300 -13.54 0.15 0.62
N SER A 301 -13.04 0.75 -0.47
CA SER A 301 -13.13 0.15 -1.80
C SER A 301 -12.26 -1.10 -1.97
N GLN A 302 -11.34 -1.38 -1.02
CA GLN A 302 -10.51 -2.59 -1.02
C GLN A 302 -11.04 -3.68 -0.08
N GLY A 303 -12.22 -3.48 0.51
CA GLY A 303 -12.76 -4.45 1.45
C GLY A 303 -12.11 -4.40 2.84
N GLU A 304 -11.44 -3.30 3.18
CA GLU A 304 -10.72 -3.20 4.45
C GLU A 304 -11.68 -3.39 5.64
N PRO A 305 -11.31 -4.23 6.63
CA PRO A 305 -12.12 -4.43 7.83
C PRO A 305 -12.41 -3.09 8.53
N ASN A 306 -13.63 -2.93 9.04
CA ASN A 306 -14.11 -1.71 9.70
C ASN A 306 -14.17 -0.43 8.83
N SER A 307 -13.84 -0.50 7.53
CA SER A 307 -14.07 0.60 6.61
C SER A 307 -15.56 0.93 6.52
N VAL A 308 -15.87 2.14 6.01
CA VAL A 308 -17.27 2.58 5.91
C VAL A 308 -18.07 1.63 5.02
N LEU A 309 -17.55 1.29 3.84
CA LEU A 309 -18.25 0.37 2.93
C LEU A 309 -18.46 -1.01 3.57
N ALA A 310 -17.44 -1.58 4.22
CA ALA A 310 -17.55 -2.88 4.89
C ALA A 310 -18.60 -2.86 6.01
N ARG A 311 -18.66 -1.79 6.80
CA ARG A 311 -19.66 -1.64 7.86
C ARG A 311 -21.08 -1.48 7.32
N ILE A 312 -21.24 -0.82 6.17
CA ILE A 312 -22.56 -0.74 5.49
C ILE A 312 -22.94 -2.11 4.92
N ALA A 313 -21.98 -2.84 4.32
CA ALA A 313 -22.19 -4.18 3.79
C ALA A 313 -22.62 -5.17 4.89
N ASN A 314 -22.02 -5.06 6.09
CA ASN A 314 -22.30 -5.89 7.26
C ASN A 314 -23.43 -5.35 8.15
N GLU A 315 -24.16 -4.31 7.73
CA GLU A 315 -25.29 -3.72 8.48
C GLU A 315 -24.93 -3.16 9.88
N ASP A 316 -23.64 -2.86 10.10
CA ASP A 316 -23.09 -2.29 11.34
C ASP A 316 -22.93 -0.75 11.27
N HIS A 317 -23.22 -0.15 10.11
CA HIS A 317 -23.15 1.30 9.99
C HIS A 317 -24.37 1.98 10.64
N ARG A 318 -24.15 2.66 11.78
CA ARG A 318 -25.17 3.30 12.65
C ARG A 318 -26.29 4.11 11.97
N ARG A 319 -26.06 4.63 10.77
CA ARG A 319 -26.97 5.57 10.08
C ARG A 319 -27.24 5.24 8.61
N VAL A 320 -26.60 4.22 8.06
CA VAL A 320 -26.69 3.94 6.62
C VAL A 320 -26.99 2.46 6.46
N THR A 321 -28.15 2.18 5.90
CA THR A 321 -28.61 0.85 5.48
C THR A 321 -28.88 0.86 3.98
N THR A 322 -28.93 -0.31 3.35
CA THR A 322 -29.19 -0.44 1.91
C THR A 322 -30.48 -1.22 1.65
N THR A 323 -31.10 -0.93 0.52
CA THR A 323 -32.31 -1.56 0.00
C THR A 323 -32.11 -1.88 -1.48
N SER A 324 -33.02 -2.66 -2.08
CA SER A 324 -32.96 -3.00 -3.51
C SER A 324 -33.10 -1.80 -4.47
N LYS A 325 -33.47 -0.62 -3.97
CA LYS A 325 -33.52 0.63 -4.75
C LYS A 325 -32.19 1.36 -4.81
N ASP A 326 -31.27 1.01 -3.92
CA ASP A 326 -29.98 1.68 -3.82
C ASP A 326 -28.97 1.08 -4.79
N ARG A 327 -27.96 1.87 -5.14
CA ARG A 327 -26.86 1.44 -6.02
C ARG A 327 -25.51 1.71 -5.37
N ILE A 328 -24.64 0.71 -5.42
CA ILE A 328 -23.26 0.80 -4.95
C ILE A 328 -22.35 0.88 -6.15
N ILE A 329 -21.44 1.85 -6.18
CA ILE A 329 -20.38 1.95 -7.18
C ILE A 329 -19.05 1.77 -6.46
N ILE A 330 -18.31 0.72 -6.79
CA ILE A 330 -16.94 0.51 -6.33
C ILE A 330 -16.01 1.00 -7.44
N SER A 331 -15.48 2.21 -7.28
CA SER A 331 -14.66 2.90 -8.27
C SER A 331 -13.16 2.73 -7.96
N ALA A 332 -12.72 1.48 -7.86
CA ALA A 332 -11.34 1.07 -7.61
C ALA A 332 -11.12 -0.35 -8.13
N ASP A 333 -9.91 -0.63 -8.63
CA ASP A 333 -9.48 -2.01 -8.88
C ASP A 333 -8.99 -2.63 -7.56
N PRO A 334 -9.31 -3.91 -7.29
CA PRO A 334 -8.73 -4.62 -6.16
C PRO A 334 -7.20 -4.63 -6.27
N ILE A 335 -6.52 -4.24 -5.20
CA ILE A 335 -5.08 -4.43 -5.04
C ILE A 335 -4.85 -5.95 -4.91
N PRO A 336 -3.80 -6.50 -5.55
CA PRO A 336 -3.48 -7.92 -5.40
C PRO A 336 -3.48 -8.37 -3.95
N GLY A 337 -4.25 -9.43 -3.64
CA GLY A 337 -4.46 -9.95 -2.28
C GLY A 337 -5.78 -9.53 -1.62
N ASN A 338 -6.43 -8.46 -2.11
CA ASN A 338 -7.70 -7.97 -1.55
C ASN A 338 -8.94 -8.44 -2.32
N GLU A 339 -8.78 -9.25 -3.37
CA GLU A 339 -9.88 -9.70 -4.24
C GLU A 339 -10.98 -10.43 -3.44
N THR A 340 -10.59 -11.28 -2.49
CA THR A 340 -11.56 -11.98 -1.63
C THR A 340 -12.37 -11.00 -0.78
N SER A 341 -11.72 -10.02 -0.17
CA SER A 341 -12.37 -9.03 0.69
C SER A 341 -13.37 -8.16 -0.10
N VAL A 342 -12.98 -7.70 -1.30
CA VAL A 342 -13.86 -6.95 -2.21
C VAL A 342 -15.05 -7.81 -2.63
N ASN A 343 -14.81 -9.05 -3.03
CA ASN A 343 -15.88 -9.98 -3.41
C ASN A 343 -16.85 -10.29 -2.27
N SER A 344 -16.37 -10.39 -1.03
CA SER A 344 -17.24 -10.54 0.15
C SER A 344 -18.17 -9.34 0.33
N ILE A 345 -17.68 -8.11 0.13
CA ILE A 345 -18.52 -6.91 0.16
C ILE A 345 -19.57 -6.93 -0.96
N ILE A 346 -19.15 -7.24 -2.19
CA ILE A 346 -20.06 -7.33 -3.35
C ILE A 346 -21.16 -8.34 -3.05
N ASN A 347 -20.80 -9.54 -2.59
CA ASN A 347 -21.76 -10.59 -2.24
C ASN A 347 -22.73 -10.18 -1.13
N ALA A 348 -22.26 -9.43 -0.12
CA ALA A 348 -23.11 -8.96 0.98
C ALA A 348 -24.15 -7.91 0.53
N PHE A 349 -23.86 -7.11 -0.49
CA PHE A 349 -24.84 -6.21 -1.11
C PHE A 349 -25.77 -6.97 -2.06
N SER A 350 -25.21 -7.80 -2.93
CA SER A 350 -25.98 -8.58 -3.91
C SER A 350 -26.96 -9.55 -3.26
N SER A 351 -26.62 -10.16 -2.11
CA SER A 351 -27.53 -11.05 -1.37
C SER A 351 -28.78 -10.34 -0.84
N ARG A 352 -28.77 -9.00 -0.80
CA ARG A 352 -29.88 -8.14 -0.39
C ARG A 352 -30.49 -7.40 -1.59
N GLU A 353 -30.27 -7.92 -2.79
CA GLU A 353 -30.78 -7.37 -4.05
C GLU A 353 -30.36 -5.91 -4.30
N THR A 354 -29.31 -5.43 -3.61
CA THR A 354 -28.74 -4.11 -3.86
C THR A 354 -27.82 -4.20 -5.06
N GLU A 355 -28.01 -3.32 -6.04
CA GLU A 355 -27.20 -3.34 -7.26
C GLU A 355 -25.78 -2.83 -6.99
N VAL A 356 -24.78 -3.57 -7.47
CA VAL A 356 -23.37 -3.22 -7.32
C VAL A 356 -22.71 -3.11 -8.69
N VAL A 357 -22.11 -1.95 -8.96
CA VAL A 357 -21.35 -1.66 -10.18
C VAL A 357 -19.86 -1.61 -9.81
N TYR A 358 -19.06 -2.41 -10.49
CA TYR A 358 -17.62 -2.54 -10.29
C TYR A 358 -16.90 -2.85 -11.62
N THR A 359 -15.58 -2.74 -11.65
CA THR A 359 -14.77 -2.75 -12.90
C THR A 359 -15.07 -3.94 -13.82
N ASP A 360 -15.21 -5.17 -13.29
CA ASP A 360 -15.42 -6.36 -14.12
C ASP A 360 -16.78 -6.39 -14.83
N ILE A 361 -17.81 -5.72 -14.29
CA ILE A 361 -19.13 -5.61 -14.92
C ILE A 361 -19.18 -4.39 -15.85
N HIS A 362 -18.55 -3.29 -15.43
CA HIS A 362 -18.49 -2.05 -16.16
C HIS A 362 -17.08 -1.45 -16.08
N ASP A 363 -16.24 -1.78 -17.07
CA ASP A 363 -14.86 -1.26 -17.26
C ASP A 363 -14.81 0.29 -17.34
N SER A 364 -15.98 0.90 -17.43
CA SER A 364 -16.19 2.31 -17.64
C SER A 364 -16.32 3.15 -16.35
N MET A 365 -16.31 2.49 -15.18
CA MET A 365 -16.50 3.11 -13.85
C MET A 365 -15.22 3.22 -13.02
N HIS A 366 -14.12 2.69 -13.54
CA HIS A 366 -12.78 2.90 -13.03
C HIS A 366 -11.84 3.13 -14.22
N VAL A 367 -10.88 4.02 -14.02
CA VAL A 367 -9.73 4.18 -14.90
C VAL A 367 -8.52 4.18 -13.99
N SER A 368 -7.52 3.40 -14.36
CA SER A 368 -6.29 3.33 -13.58
C SER A 368 -5.53 4.66 -13.62
N GLY A 369 -4.77 4.93 -12.55
CA GLY A 369 -3.82 6.03 -12.50
C GLY A 369 -2.55 5.77 -13.31
N HIS A 370 -2.26 4.51 -13.64
CA HIS A 370 -0.99 4.08 -14.25
C HIS A 370 -1.11 3.98 -15.78
N GLY A 371 0.02 4.15 -16.46
CA GLY A 371 0.14 4.13 -17.91
C GLY A 371 0.23 2.71 -18.47
N SER A 372 -0.53 2.42 -19.53
CA SER A 372 -0.48 1.15 -20.24
C SER A 372 0.71 1.09 -21.21
N GLN A 373 0.85 0.05 -22.02
CA GLN A 373 2.00 -0.15 -22.93
C GLN A 373 2.35 1.08 -23.80
N GLY A 374 1.34 1.76 -24.33
CA GLY A 374 1.51 2.97 -25.15
C GLY A 374 2.04 4.16 -24.35
N ASP A 375 1.55 4.35 -23.12
CA ASP A 375 2.04 5.38 -22.20
C ASP A 375 3.51 5.14 -21.82
N ILE A 376 3.84 3.89 -21.51
CA ILE A 376 5.21 3.47 -21.17
C ILE A 376 6.15 3.70 -22.36
N ALA A 377 5.74 3.27 -23.56
CA ALA A 377 6.51 3.50 -24.78
C ALA A 377 6.71 5.00 -25.07
N LEU A 378 5.68 5.83 -24.81
CA LEU A 378 5.77 7.28 -24.93
C LEU A 378 6.78 7.85 -23.93
N MET A 379 6.72 7.48 -22.65
CA MET A 379 7.68 7.95 -21.64
C MET A 379 9.12 7.60 -22.02
N LEU A 380 9.36 6.37 -22.44
CA LEU A 380 10.68 5.93 -22.92
C LEU A 380 11.14 6.74 -24.15
N GLY A 381 10.25 7.00 -25.10
CA GLY A 381 10.55 7.81 -26.29
C GLY A 381 10.85 9.29 -25.97
N LEU A 382 10.14 9.87 -25.00
CA LEU A 382 10.36 11.27 -24.56
C LEU A 382 11.68 11.42 -23.79
N THR A 383 12.04 10.42 -22.98
CA THR A 383 13.21 10.48 -22.10
C THR A 383 14.50 10.00 -22.80
N LYS A 384 14.40 9.15 -23.83
CA LYS A 384 15.54 8.60 -24.58
C LYS A 384 16.66 8.07 -23.67
N PRO A 385 16.35 7.17 -22.71
CA PRO A 385 17.30 6.87 -21.65
C PRO A 385 18.39 5.90 -22.15
N LYS A 386 19.64 6.10 -21.69
CA LYS A 386 20.75 5.16 -21.96
C LYS A 386 20.55 3.83 -21.23
N TYR A 387 19.99 3.88 -20.01
CA TYR A 387 19.62 2.73 -19.20
C TYR A 387 18.19 2.85 -18.68
N SER A 388 17.51 1.73 -18.44
CA SER A 388 16.18 1.76 -17.84
C SER A 388 16.01 0.71 -16.75
N ILE A 389 15.28 1.09 -15.69
CA ILE A 389 14.94 0.26 -14.54
C ILE A 389 13.42 0.37 -14.35
N PRO A 390 12.64 -0.71 -14.52
CA PRO A 390 11.23 -0.69 -14.13
C PRO A 390 11.11 -0.63 -12.60
N ILE A 391 10.14 0.15 -12.12
CA ILE A 391 9.80 0.31 -10.70
C ILE A 391 8.28 0.18 -10.49
N GLY A 392 7.83 0.02 -9.24
CA GLY A 392 6.42 -0.06 -8.87
C GLY A 392 5.71 -1.23 -9.58
N GLY A 393 6.13 -2.46 -9.35
CA GLY A 393 5.52 -3.62 -10.00
C GLY A 393 6.21 -4.94 -9.65
N GLU A 394 5.48 -6.04 -9.80
CA GLU A 394 6.01 -7.39 -9.63
C GLU A 394 6.85 -7.80 -10.85
N HIS A 395 7.61 -8.88 -10.71
CA HIS A 395 8.49 -9.39 -11.78
C HIS A 395 7.77 -9.66 -13.12
N LYS A 396 6.49 -10.04 -13.10
CA LYS A 396 5.70 -10.24 -14.33
C LYS A 396 5.57 -8.94 -15.13
N GLN A 397 5.31 -7.83 -14.45
CA GLN A 397 5.21 -6.49 -15.03
C GLN A 397 6.59 -6.00 -15.48
N MET A 398 7.62 -6.16 -14.64
CA MET A 398 8.98 -5.78 -15.02
C MET A 398 9.47 -6.52 -16.29
N ALA A 399 9.16 -7.80 -16.41
CA ALA A 399 9.49 -8.60 -17.59
C ALA A 399 8.76 -8.10 -18.83
N GLN A 400 7.50 -7.70 -18.70
CA GLN A 400 6.73 -7.14 -19.80
C GLN A 400 7.21 -5.73 -20.19
N TYR A 401 7.51 -4.87 -19.22
CA TYR A 401 8.15 -3.58 -19.44
C TYR A 401 9.42 -3.70 -20.27
N LYS A 402 10.28 -4.68 -19.94
CA LYS A 402 11.51 -4.95 -20.71
C LYS A 402 11.22 -5.28 -22.17
N LYS A 403 10.14 -6.02 -22.47
CA LYS A 403 9.76 -6.29 -23.87
C LYS A 403 9.32 -5.02 -24.59
N ILE A 404 8.57 -4.13 -23.94
CA ILE A 404 8.17 -2.83 -24.50
C ILE A 404 9.42 -2.00 -24.83
N ALA A 405 10.33 -1.86 -23.87
CA ALA A 405 11.58 -1.12 -24.03
C ALA A 405 12.46 -1.65 -25.17
N ILE A 406 12.59 -2.98 -25.30
CA ILE A 406 13.29 -3.59 -26.44
C ILE A 406 12.56 -3.31 -27.76
N GLY A 407 11.23 -3.41 -27.76
CA GLY A 407 10.40 -3.20 -28.95
C GLY A 407 10.53 -1.80 -29.56
N ILE A 408 10.82 -0.79 -28.74
CA ILE A 408 11.06 0.59 -29.19
C ILE A 408 12.55 0.90 -29.45
N GLY A 409 13.44 -0.09 -29.30
CA GLY A 409 14.85 0.02 -29.71
C GLY A 409 15.88 0.16 -28.59
N LEU A 410 15.52 0.03 -27.30
CA LEU A 410 16.53 -0.02 -26.24
C LEU A 410 17.31 -1.34 -26.31
N ASN A 411 18.63 -1.26 -26.07
CA ASN A 411 19.46 -2.44 -26.00
C ASN A 411 19.04 -3.32 -24.80
N PRO A 412 18.81 -4.63 -24.97
CA PRO A 412 18.46 -5.53 -23.87
C PRO A 412 19.44 -5.51 -22.69
N LYS A 413 20.72 -5.21 -22.94
CA LYS A 413 21.77 -5.08 -21.91
C LYS A 413 21.71 -3.78 -21.11
N SER A 414 20.92 -2.81 -21.57
CA SER A 414 20.72 -1.52 -20.91
C SER A 414 19.47 -1.48 -20.03
N ILE A 415 18.71 -2.58 -19.97
CA ILE A 415 17.50 -2.69 -19.15
C ILE A 415 17.79 -3.62 -17.98
N PHE A 416 17.85 -3.05 -16.77
CA PHE A 416 18.07 -3.80 -15.54
C PHE A 416 16.73 -4.17 -14.92
N ILE A 417 16.57 -5.43 -14.54
CA ILE A 417 15.45 -5.91 -13.72
C ILE A 417 16.08 -6.34 -12.40
N PRO A 418 16.26 -5.42 -11.44
CA PRO A 418 16.76 -5.77 -10.12
C PRO A 418 15.74 -6.68 -9.41
N LYS A 419 16.24 -7.61 -8.59
CA LYS A 419 15.44 -8.35 -7.61
C LYS A 419 15.54 -7.68 -6.25
N GLY A 420 14.75 -8.12 -5.27
CA GLY A 420 14.72 -7.58 -3.92
C GLY A 420 16.11 -7.32 -3.35
N GLY A 421 16.39 -6.06 -3.05
CA GLY A 421 17.68 -5.59 -2.52
C GLY A 421 18.79 -5.38 -3.54
N ASP A 422 18.66 -5.84 -4.80
CA ASP A 422 19.65 -5.58 -5.84
C ASP A 422 19.80 -4.07 -6.06
N THR A 423 21.05 -3.64 -6.17
CA THR A 423 21.37 -2.22 -6.42
C THR A 423 21.99 -2.04 -7.80
N VAL A 424 21.77 -0.88 -8.40
CA VAL A 424 22.36 -0.55 -9.71
C VAL A 424 23.32 0.62 -9.54
N THR A 425 24.60 0.39 -9.83
CA THR A 425 25.65 1.41 -9.70
C THR A 425 26.05 1.94 -11.08
N PHE A 426 26.23 3.26 -11.16
CA PHE A 426 26.69 4.02 -12.31
C PHE A 426 28.04 4.64 -11.97
N ASP A 427 29.10 4.22 -12.66
CA ASP A 427 30.46 4.72 -12.43
C ASP A 427 30.68 6.12 -13.01
N GLN A 428 31.90 6.65 -12.86
CA GLN A 428 32.28 7.99 -13.32
C GLN A 428 32.15 8.20 -14.84
N GLU A 429 32.14 7.12 -15.64
CA GLU A 429 31.92 7.17 -17.08
C GLU A 429 30.44 6.98 -17.45
N GLY A 430 29.57 6.83 -16.44
CA GLY A 430 28.16 6.55 -16.60
C GLY A 430 27.91 5.16 -17.17
N LYS A 431 28.76 4.17 -16.88
CA LYS A 431 28.50 2.75 -17.15
C LYS A 431 27.76 2.15 -15.97
N ALA A 432 26.67 1.45 -16.27
CA ALA A 432 25.80 0.83 -15.27
C ALA A 432 26.09 -0.67 -15.10
N TYR A 433 25.97 -1.17 -13.87
CA TYR A 433 26.06 -2.59 -13.54
C TYR A 433 25.26 -2.90 -12.27
N ILE A 434 24.80 -4.15 -12.13
CA ILE A 434 24.23 -4.64 -10.87
C ILE A 434 25.39 -4.76 -9.87
N ASP A 435 25.27 -4.08 -8.73
CA ASP A 435 26.22 -4.07 -7.65
C ASP A 435 25.70 -4.96 -6.50
N THR A 436 26.49 -5.07 -5.43
CA THR A 436 26.17 -5.84 -4.22
C THR A 436 24.72 -5.60 -3.79
N PRO A 437 23.92 -6.63 -3.48
CA PRO A 437 22.60 -6.42 -2.93
C PRO A 437 22.67 -5.84 -1.52
N ILE A 438 21.56 -5.28 -1.06
CA ILE A 438 21.33 -4.97 0.36
C ILE A 438 20.34 -5.98 0.93
N ASP A 439 20.50 -6.33 2.21
CA ASP A 439 19.54 -7.17 2.89
C ASP A 439 18.32 -6.32 3.28
N LEU A 440 17.15 -6.73 2.82
CA LEU A 440 15.87 -6.10 3.13
C LEU A 440 14.96 -7.10 3.84
N HIS A 441 14.22 -6.62 4.83
CA HIS A 441 13.26 -7.41 5.60
C HIS A 441 11.87 -6.77 5.53
N ASP A 442 10.81 -7.58 5.70
CA ASP A 442 9.47 -7.03 5.86
C ASP A 442 9.33 -6.37 7.24
N VAL A 443 9.24 -5.04 7.26
CA VAL A 443 9.01 -4.28 8.50
C VAL A 443 7.51 -4.13 8.72
N ILE A 444 7.02 -4.82 9.73
CA ILE A 444 5.60 -4.94 10.06
C ILE A 444 5.16 -3.86 11.05
N VAL A 445 3.97 -3.32 10.83
CA VAL A 445 3.28 -2.44 11.77
C VAL A 445 1.98 -3.11 12.25
N ASP A 446 1.81 -3.19 13.57
CA ASP A 446 0.60 -3.68 14.25
C ASP A 446 0.26 -2.73 15.40
N GLY A 447 -0.86 -2.02 15.26
CA GLY A 447 -1.31 -0.98 16.17
C GLY A 447 -0.27 0.14 16.32
N TYR A 448 0.37 0.19 17.49
CA TYR A 448 1.41 1.18 17.81
C TYR A 448 2.84 0.62 17.70
N GLY A 449 3.00 -0.69 17.52
CA GLY A 449 4.31 -1.33 17.39
C GLY A 449 4.85 -1.25 15.97
N ILE A 450 6.14 -0.89 15.84
CA ILE A 450 6.90 -0.96 14.58
C ILE A 450 7.96 -2.05 14.77
N GLY A 451 7.98 -3.07 13.92
CA GLY A 451 9.02 -4.11 13.97
C GLY A 451 8.99 -5.02 15.21
N ASP A 452 8.02 -4.86 16.11
CA ASP A 452 7.85 -5.66 17.33
C ASP A 452 7.37 -7.11 17.06
N ILE A 453 7.15 -7.47 15.79
CA ILE A 453 6.64 -8.78 15.39
C ILE A 453 7.76 -9.54 14.70
N ASP A 454 8.45 -10.38 15.48
CA ASP A 454 9.31 -11.43 14.94
C ASP A 454 8.47 -12.37 14.05
N SER A 455 9.09 -12.90 12.99
CA SER A 455 8.59 -14.03 12.21
C SER A 455 7.97 -15.16 13.05
N ASN A 456 8.52 -15.40 14.26
CA ASN A 456 7.99 -16.34 15.22
C ASN A 456 6.57 -16.00 15.70
N VAL A 457 6.25 -14.72 15.90
CA VAL A 457 4.92 -14.27 16.32
C VAL A 457 3.90 -14.47 15.20
N LEU A 458 4.26 -14.19 13.94
CA LEU A 458 3.39 -14.48 12.79
C LEU A 458 3.13 -15.99 12.65
N ASN A 459 4.18 -16.80 12.77
CA ASN A 459 4.05 -18.27 12.74
C ASN A 459 3.13 -18.78 13.86
N ASP A 460 3.25 -18.23 15.07
CA ASP A 460 2.37 -18.56 16.19
C ASP A 460 0.91 -18.15 15.89
N ARG A 461 0.67 -16.96 15.35
CA ARG A 461 -0.69 -16.51 14.94
C ARG A 461 -1.28 -17.43 13.88
N GLN A 462 -0.50 -17.77 12.85
CA GLN A 462 -0.92 -18.69 11.80
C GLN A 462 -1.26 -20.06 12.37
N GLN A 463 -0.39 -20.63 13.21
CA GLN A 463 -0.65 -21.92 13.86
C GLN A 463 -1.90 -21.88 14.74
N LEU A 464 -2.10 -20.80 15.51
CA LEU A 464 -3.30 -20.60 16.31
C LEU A 464 -4.58 -20.54 15.45
N SER A 465 -4.53 -19.85 14.31
CA SER A 465 -5.69 -19.72 13.42
C SER A 465 -6.07 -21.00 12.71
N GLN A 466 -5.08 -21.82 12.31
CA GLN A 466 -5.28 -23.03 11.53
C GLN A 466 -5.48 -24.26 12.41
N GLU A 467 -4.75 -24.37 13.53
CA GLU A 467 -4.66 -25.59 14.34
C GLU A 467 -5.20 -25.42 15.77
N GLY A 468 -5.42 -24.18 16.21
CA GLY A 468 -5.77 -23.87 17.60
C GLY A 468 -4.63 -24.16 18.58
N PHE A 469 -4.96 -24.18 19.87
CA PHE A 469 -3.99 -24.51 20.92
C PHE A 469 -4.54 -25.43 21.99
N VAL A 470 -3.60 -26.06 22.71
CA VAL A 470 -3.83 -26.82 23.92
C VAL A 470 -2.82 -26.36 24.98
N ASN A 471 -3.33 -25.69 26.01
CA ASN A 471 -2.57 -25.30 27.19
C ASN A 471 -2.62 -26.46 28.21
N VAL A 472 -1.44 -26.89 28.66
CA VAL A 472 -1.28 -27.99 29.61
C VAL A 472 -0.77 -27.39 30.93
N VAL A 473 -1.67 -27.20 31.88
CA VAL A 473 -1.36 -26.65 33.20
C VAL A 473 -1.08 -27.79 34.17
N ILE A 474 0.11 -27.79 34.73
CA ILE A 474 0.58 -28.78 35.71
C ILE A 474 0.82 -28.06 37.03
N SER A 475 0.05 -28.45 38.05
CA SER A 475 0.18 -27.92 39.41
C SER A 475 0.25 -29.09 40.38
N SER A 476 1.41 -29.31 40.99
CA SER A 476 1.72 -30.53 41.74
C SER A 476 1.44 -31.78 40.89
N ASN A 477 0.41 -32.58 41.23
CA ASN A 477 -0.02 -33.77 40.49
C ASN A 477 -1.30 -33.54 39.64
N ASN A 478 -1.82 -32.32 39.62
CA ASN A 478 -3.03 -32.01 38.86
C ASN A 478 -2.65 -31.54 37.45
N ILE A 479 -3.19 -32.22 36.43
CA ILE A 479 -2.96 -31.93 35.01
C ILE A 479 -4.27 -31.46 34.40
N THR A 480 -4.31 -30.19 34.02
CA THR A 480 -5.47 -29.58 33.35
C THR A 480 -5.10 -29.23 31.91
N LEU A 481 -5.87 -29.75 30.95
CA LEU A 481 -5.76 -29.34 29.55
C LEU A 481 -6.91 -28.39 29.21
N ILE A 482 -6.55 -27.23 28.66
CA ILE A 482 -7.48 -26.19 28.21
C ILE A 482 -7.22 -25.97 26.72
N THR A 483 -8.27 -25.99 25.91
CA THR A 483 -8.14 -25.83 24.46
C THR A 483 -9.06 -24.74 23.90
N ARG A 484 -8.64 -24.13 22.79
CA ARG A 484 -9.45 -23.29 21.90
C ARG A 484 -9.03 -23.54 20.45
N GLY A 485 -9.98 -23.58 19.53
CA GLY A 485 -9.74 -23.70 18.08
C GLY A 485 -9.25 -25.06 17.57
N PHE A 486 -8.89 -26.00 18.46
CA PHE A 486 -8.26 -27.28 18.07
C PHE A 486 -9.23 -28.41 17.75
N ILE A 487 -10.29 -28.64 18.54
CA ILE A 487 -11.34 -29.62 18.17
C ILE A 487 -12.68 -29.21 18.78
N PHE A 488 -13.76 -29.48 18.03
CA PHE A 488 -15.14 -29.37 18.48
C PHE A 488 -15.87 -30.68 18.16
N HIS A 489 -15.35 -31.80 18.68
CA HIS A 489 -16.06 -33.07 18.65
C HIS A 489 -16.98 -33.16 19.88
N GLY A 490 -18.08 -33.91 19.79
CA GLY A 490 -19.06 -34.05 20.88
C GLY A 490 -18.39 -34.32 22.23
N GLU A 491 -18.99 -33.85 23.33
CA GLU A 491 -18.36 -33.82 24.66
C GLU A 491 -17.67 -35.13 25.06
N LYS A 492 -18.23 -36.28 24.64
CA LYS A 492 -17.70 -37.62 24.96
C LYS A 492 -16.39 -37.95 24.24
N GLU A 493 -16.28 -37.68 22.93
CA GLU A 493 -15.09 -37.99 22.12
C GLU A 493 -13.93 -37.08 22.50
N SER A 494 -14.23 -35.79 22.70
CA SER A 494 -13.27 -34.81 23.23
C SER A 494 -12.77 -35.25 24.61
N LYS A 495 -13.64 -35.74 25.49
CA LYS A 495 -13.24 -36.20 26.84
C LYS A 495 -12.27 -37.38 26.80
N VAL A 496 -12.53 -38.41 25.98
CA VAL A 496 -11.65 -39.58 25.84
C VAL A 496 -10.27 -39.16 25.33
N LEU A 497 -10.21 -38.32 24.30
CA LEU A 497 -8.95 -37.82 23.75
C LEU A 497 -8.13 -37.05 24.80
N PHE A 498 -8.78 -36.18 25.58
CA PHE A 498 -8.10 -35.41 26.62
C PHE A 498 -7.71 -36.27 27.83
N ASP A 499 -8.44 -37.33 28.16
CA ASP A 499 -8.06 -38.30 29.21
C ASP A 499 -6.83 -39.13 28.81
N GLU A 500 -6.73 -39.56 27.55
CA GLU A 500 -5.52 -40.18 27.00
C GLU A 500 -4.33 -39.21 27.03
N ALA A 501 -4.54 -37.96 26.61
CA ALA A 501 -3.51 -36.92 26.67
C ALA A 501 -3.02 -36.65 28.11
N ARG A 502 -3.94 -36.60 29.09
CA ARG A 502 -3.58 -36.50 30.53
C ARG A 502 -2.71 -37.67 30.96
N SER A 503 -3.04 -38.88 30.53
CA SER A 503 -2.29 -40.10 30.87
C SER A 503 -0.87 -40.07 30.32
N ILE A 504 -0.68 -39.56 29.09
CA ILE A 504 0.65 -39.33 28.49
C ILE A 504 1.46 -38.35 29.35
N VAL A 505 0.88 -37.20 29.71
CA VAL A 505 1.57 -36.18 30.54
C VAL A 505 1.90 -36.75 31.93
N ALA A 506 0.99 -37.48 32.57
CA ALA A 506 1.22 -38.12 33.86
C ALA A 506 2.39 -39.12 33.79
N SER A 507 2.48 -39.90 32.72
CA SER A 507 3.58 -40.86 32.51
C SER A 507 4.94 -40.19 32.36
N LEU A 508 4.97 -38.99 31.76
CA LEU A 508 6.18 -38.18 31.61
C LEU A 508 6.61 -37.54 32.93
N LEU A 509 5.65 -37.07 33.73
CA LEU A 509 5.91 -36.50 35.07
C LEU A 509 6.53 -37.53 36.01
N ASN A 510 6.04 -38.78 35.99
CA ASN A 510 6.56 -39.87 36.82
C ASN A 510 8.01 -40.28 36.49
N LYS A 511 8.51 -39.91 35.30
CA LYS A 511 9.87 -40.23 34.80
C LYS A 511 10.82 -39.03 34.85
N GLN A 512 10.43 -37.94 35.51
CA GLN A 512 11.19 -36.68 35.51
C GLN A 512 12.34 -36.69 36.55
N ASN A 513 13.51 -36.18 36.15
CA ASN A 513 14.69 -36.01 37.00
C ASN A 513 15.02 -34.52 37.30
N GLY A 514 14.02 -33.64 37.35
CA GLY A 514 14.18 -32.24 37.80
C GLY A 514 14.40 -31.18 36.70
N ASP A 515 14.70 -31.53 35.45
CA ASP A 515 14.76 -30.52 34.36
C ASP A 515 13.36 -30.24 33.79
N TYR A 516 12.79 -29.11 34.23
CA TYR A 516 11.47 -28.66 33.77
C TYR A 516 11.47 -28.16 32.32
N LYS A 517 12.60 -27.67 31.79
CA LYS A 517 12.70 -27.23 30.38
C LYS A 517 12.66 -28.44 29.47
N GLU A 518 13.41 -29.49 29.80
CA GLU A 518 13.38 -30.75 29.08
C GLU A 518 11.99 -31.42 29.15
N LEU A 519 11.37 -31.43 30.34
CA LEU A 519 10.02 -31.96 30.52
C LEU A 519 8.99 -31.25 29.63
N LYS A 520 9.00 -29.91 29.60
CA LYS A 520 8.12 -29.12 28.71
C LYS A 520 8.32 -29.50 27.24
N SER A 521 9.57 -29.67 26.80
CA SER A 521 9.88 -30.10 25.43
C SER A 521 9.36 -31.51 25.12
N ARG A 522 9.51 -32.46 26.07
CA ARG A 522 9.02 -33.84 25.91
C ARG A 522 7.49 -33.90 25.87
N ILE A 523 6.81 -33.16 26.75
CA ILE A 523 5.35 -33.02 26.75
C ILE A 523 4.88 -32.47 25.41
N THR A 524 5.48 -31.38 24.94
CA THR A 524 5.16 -30.74 23.66
C THR A 524 5.28 -31.74 22.51
N LYS A 525 6.40 -32.46 22.43
CA LYS A 525 6.66 -33.43 21.35
C LYS A 525 5.68 -34.60 21.36
N GLN A 526 5.45 -35.23 22.52
CA GLN A 526 4.58 -36.40 22.61
C GLN A 526 3.11 -36.04 22.37
N LEU A 527 2.65 -34.90 22.89
CA LEU A 527 1.28 -34.46 22.66
C LEU A 527 1.06 -34.04 21.20
N LYS A 528 2.01 -33.34 20.55
CA LYS A 528 1.91 -33.04 19.12
C LYS A 528 1.76 -34.30 18.28
N GLN A 529 2.60 -35.32 18.53
CA GLN A 529 2.51 -36.60 17.82
C GLN A 529 1.17 -37.29 18.08
N PHE A 530 0.76 -37.41 19.34
CA PHE A 530 -0.50 -38.04 19.73
C PHE A 530 -1.71 -37.36 19.08
N PHE A 531 -1.80 -36.03 19.16
CA PHE A 531 -2.91 -35.28 18.58
C PHE A 531 -2.93 -35.41 17.06
N TYR A 532 -1.78 -35.37 16.39
CA TYR A 532 -1.70 -35.58 14.95
C TYR A 532 -2.16 -36.98 14.54
N GLU A 533 -1.73 -38.03 15.25
CA GLU A 533 -2.14 -39.42 14.98
C GLU A 533 -3.66 -39.63 15.17
N LYS A 534 -4.25 -38.98 16.17
CA LYS A 534 -5.67 -39.15 16.51
C LYS A 534 -6.62 -38.24 15.73
N THR A 535 -6.15 -37.07 15.29
CA THR A 535 -7.03 -36.01 14.75
C THR A 535 -6.57 -35.45 13.40
N GLY A 536 -5.36 -35.78 12.93
CA GLY A 536 -4.75 -35.18 11.76
C GLY A 536 -4.32 -33.72 11.93
N ARG A 537 -4.50 -33.14 13.12
CA ARG A 537 -4.24 -31.73 13.44
C ARG A 537 -3.05 -31.56 14.37
N ASN A 538 -2.37 -30.42 14.27
CA ASN A 538 -1.12 -30.15 14.98
C ASN A 538 -1.17 -28.84 15.81
N PRO A 539 -1.91 -28.84 16.93
CA PRO A 539 -2.15 -27.64 17.71
C PRO A 539 -0.86 -27.11 18.36
N LEU A 540 -0.86 -25.81 18.67
CA LEU A 540 0.17 -25.22 19.52
C LEU A 540 0.02 -25.79 20.95
N ILE A 541 1.06 -26.46 21.45
CA ILE A 541 1.07 -27.04 22.80
C ILE A 541 1.85 -26.12 23.74
N LEU A 542 1.18 -25.63 24.79
CA LEU A 542 1.76 -24.68 25.75
C LEU A 542 1.78 -25.31 27.15
N PRO A 543 2.88 -25.97 27.56
CA PRO A 543 2.98 -26.55 28.90
C PRO A 543 3.40 -25.51 29.95
N VAL A 544 2.53 -25.28 30.93
CA VAL A 544 2.74 -24.39 32.08
C VAL A 544 2.90 -25.23 33.35
N ILE A 545 4.05 -25.11 34.01
CA ILE A 545 4.32 -25.82 35.26
C ILE A 545 4.32 -24.78 36.39
N ILE A 546 3.39 -24.90 37.31
CA ILE A 546 3.24 -24.02 38.47
C ILE A 546 3.98 -24.65 39.64
N GLN A 547 5.01 -23.95 40.13
CA GLN A 547 5.67 -24.32 41.37
C GLN A 547 4.98 -23.60 42.52
N ASN A 548 4.47 -24.35 43.48
CA ASN A 548 4.18 -23.77 44.79
C ASN A 548 5.54 -23.52 45.45
N LYS A 549 5.90 -22.26 45.66
CA LYS A 549 6.98 -21.92 46.60
C LYS A 549 6.51 -22.39 47.97
N VAL A 550 7.17 -23.42 48.49
CA VAL A 550 7.11 -23.78 49.91
C VAL A 550 8.06 -22.86 50.66
#